data_AF-A0A2D8PDJ2-F1
#
_entry.id   AF-A0A2D8PDJ2-F1
#
_cell.length_a   1.000
_cell.length_b   1.000
_cell.length_c   1.000
_cell.angle_alpha   90.00
_cell.angle_beta   90.00
_cell.angle_gamma   90.00
#
_symmetry.space_group_name_H-M   'P 1'
#
loop_
_entity.id
_entity.type
_entity.pdbx_description
1 polymer ?
#
loop_
_entity_poly.entity_id
_entity_poly.type
_entity_poly.pdbx_seq_one_letter_code
_entity_poly.pdbx_strand_id
1 'polypeptide(L)'
;MNHTPVPGYEGVGTSTAQSFLRKSARVETDWLNGEVVRLGCLNGVPVPVNSYFSALAVRMACEGTAPGSLSLEEIEAGLAAFEQA
;
A
#
# COMPACT_ATOMS: atom_id res chain seq x y z
N MET A 1 7.71 -11.65 9.66
CA MET A 1 7.68 -12.83 8.77
C MET A 1 9.10 -13.33 8.61
N ASN A 2 9.36 -14.62 8.82
CA ASN A 2 10.70 -15.20 8.66
C ASN A 2 10.78 -15.77 7.24
N HIS A 3 11.43 -15.05 6.32
CA HIS A 3 11.65 -15.52 4.96
C HIS A 3 13.03 -16.16 4.85
N THR A 4 13.12 -17.36 4.29
CA THR A 4 14.41 -17.99 3.97
C THR A 4 14.99 -17.32 2.71
N PRO A 5 16.17 -16.70 2.78
CA PRO A 5 16.80 -16.09 1.62
C PRO A 5 17.13 -17.13 0.55
N VAL A 6 16.95 -16.79 -0.73
CA VAL A 6 17.40 -17.61 -1.86
C VAL A 6 18.80 -17.13 -2.25
N PRO A 7 19.84 -18.00 -2.25
CA PRO A 7 21.19 -17.60 -2.60
C PRO A 7 21.26 -16.94 -3.99
N GLY A 8 21.86 -15.76 -4.07
CA GLY A 8 22.00 -15.01 -5.32
C GLY A 8 20.77 -14.19 -5.74
N TYR A 9 19.71 -14.14 -4.91
CA TYR A 9 18.53 -13.32 -5.17
C TYR A 9 18.30 -12.32 -4.02
N GLU A 10 18.35 -11.03 -4.32
CA GLU A 10 17.86 -10.01 -3.38
C GLU A 10 16.33 -10.09 -3.36
N GLY A 11 15.78 -10.59 -2.25
CA GLY A 11 14.35 -10.73 -2.07
C GLY A 11 13.64 -9.38 -2.20
N VAL A 12 12.96 -9.18 -3.32
CA VAL A 12 12.06 -8.03 -3.50
C VAL A 12 10.79 -8.30 -2.69
N GLY A 13 10.85 -7.99 -1.40
CA GLY A 13 9.75 -7.95 -0.43
C GLY A 13 8.44 -8.67 -0.81
N THR A 14 7.33 -7.94 -0.78
CA THR A 14 5.98 -8.45 -1.05
C THR A 14 5.66 -8.41 -2.55
N SER A 15 4.61 -9.12 -2.98
CA SER A 15 4.10 -9.05 -4.36
C SER A 15 3.75 -7.63 -4.81
N THR A 16 3.26 -6.78 -3.89
CA THR A 16 3.01 -5.35 -4.14
C THR A 16 4.31 -4.60 -4.44
N ALA A 17 5.37 -4.82 -3.65
CA ALA A 17 6.67 -4.18 -3.90
C ALA A 17 7.23 -4.57 -5.27
N GLN A 18 7.06 -5.84 -5.67
CA GLN A 18 7.44 -6.31 -7.00
C GLN A 18 6.64 -5.65 -8.12
N SER A 19 5.34 -5.40 -7.92
CA SER A 19 4.52 -4.69 -8.90
C SER A 19 4.98 -3.25 -9.10
N PHE A 20 5.38 -2.55 -8.03
CA PHE A 20 5.97 -1.22 -8.14
C PHE A 20 7.33 -1.25 -8.87
N LEU A 21 8.22 -2.20 -8.57
CA LEU A 21 9.49 -2.34 -9.31
C LEU A 21 9.30 -2.60 -10.80
N ARG A 22 8.25 -3.35 -11.17
CA ARG A 22 7.87 -3.59 -12.57
C ARG A 22 7.18 -2.40 -13.24
N LYS A 23 6.98 -1.28 -12.52
CA LYS A 23 6.19 -0.13 -12.97
C LYS A 23 4.79 -0.53 -13.47
N SER A 24 4.19 -1.51 -12.80
CA SER A 24 2.81 -1.91 -13.07
C SER A 24 1.88 -0.80 -12.64
N ALA A 25 1.03 -0.31 -13.54
CA ALA A 25 -0.06 0.60 -13.21
C ALA A 25 -1.18 -0.09 -12.41
N ARG A 26 -1.07 -1.40 -12.18
CA ARG A 26 -2.03 -2.21 -11.41
C ARG A 26 -1.38 -2.77 -10.16
N VAL A 27 -2.01 -2.49 -9.02
CA VAL A 27 -1.75 -3.08 -7.70
C VAL A 27 -3.05 -3.67 -7.17
N GLU A 28 -2.95 -4.74 -6.38
CA GLU A 28 -4.13 -5.47 -5.87
C GLU A 28 -4.65 -4.90 -4.54
N THR A 29 -4.15 -3.75 -4.11
CA THR A 29 -4.51 -3.13 -2.83
C THR A 29 -5.95 -2.68 -2.78
N ASP A 30 -6.56 -2.35 -3.92
CA ASP A 30 -8.00 -2.11 -4.06
C ASP A 30 -8.84 -3.37 -3.76
N TRP A 31 -8.34 -4.56 -4.08
CA TRP A 31 -8.99 -5.82 -3.74
C TRP A 31 -8.71 -6.30 -2.32
N LEU A 32 -7.53 -5.99 -1.77
CA LEU A 32 -7.13 -6.42 -0.42
C LEU A 32 -7.55 -5.41 0.65
N ASN A 33 -6.96 -4.22 0.63
CA ASN A 33 -7.33 -3.15 1.56
C ASN A 33 -8.76 -2.66 1.29
N GLY A 34 -9.18 -2.59 0.03
CA GLY A 34 -10.54 -2.16 -0.31
C GLY A 34 -11.63 -3.10 0.19
N GLU A 35 -11.40 -4.41 0.32
CA GLU A 35 -12.39 -5.30 0.95
C GLU A 35 -12.52 -5.03 2.45
N VAL A 36 -11.41 -4.69 3.14
CA VAL A 36 -11.46 -4.23 4.54
C VAL A 36 -12.25 -2.92 4.65
N VAL A 37 -12.01 -1.97 3.73
CA VAL A 37 -12.77 -0.71 3.65
C VAL A 37 -14.26 -0.98 3.45
N ARG A 38 -14.60 -1.84 2.49
CA ARG A 38 -15.99 -2.21 2.19
C ARG A 38 -16.68 -2.85 3.38
N LEU A 39 -16.03 -3.80 4.05
CA LEU A 39 -16.58 -4.43 5.26
C LEU A 39 -16.75 -3.43 6.41
N GLY A 40 -15.79 -2.51 6.59
CA GLY A 40 -15.89 -1.42 7.57
C GLY A 40 -17.12 -0.54 7.31
N CYS A 41 -17.30 -0.08 6.07
CA CYS A 41 -18.47 0.72 5.67
C CYS A 41 -19.79 0.00 5.91
N LEU A 42 -19.90 -1.28 5.53
CA LEU A 42 -21.10 -2.08 5.72
C LEU A 42 -21.49 -2.28 7.19
N ASN A 43 -20.51 -2.25 8.09
CA ASN A 43 -20.72 -2.46 9.53
C ASN A 43 -20.61 -1.18 10.36
N GLY A 44 -20.45 -0.01 9.73
CA GLY A 44 -20.26 1.27 10.44
C GLY A 44 -18.97 1.34 11.27
N VAL A 45 -17.94 0.58 10.90
CA VAL A 45 -16.63 0.56 11.58
C VAL A 45 -15.63 1.39 10.76
N PRO A 46 -15.10 2.51 11.31
CA PRO A 46 -14.06 3.29 10.64
C PRO A 46 -12.78 2.47 10.44
N VAL A 47 -12.23 2.52 9.23
CA VAL A 47 -10.97 1.84 8.87
C VAL A 47 -10.00 2.77 8.13
N PRO A 48 -9.66 3.94 8.73
CA PRO A 48 -8.97 5.04 8.06
C PRO A 48 -7.60 4.64 7.50
N VAL A 49 -6.86 3.80 8.22
CA VAL A 49 -5.53 3.31 7.79
C VAL A 49 -5.63 2.48 6.51
N ASN A 50 -6.62 1.59 6.40
CA ASN A 50 -6.81 0.80 5.17
C ASN A 50 -7.28 1.67 3.99
N SER A 51 -8.16 2.64 4.26
CA SER A 51 -8.59 3.61 3.25
C SER A 51 -7.41 4.42 2.70
N TYR A 52 -6.57 4.95 3.59
CA TYR A 52 -5.39 5.72 3.22
C TYR A 52 -4.40 4.89 2.40
N PHE A 53 -3.99 3.72 2.89
CA PHE A 53 -3.00 2.90 2.17
C PHE A 53 -3.53 2.34 0.84
N SER A 54 -4.83 2.10 0.72
CA SER A 54 -5.46 1.75 -0.56
C SER A 54 -5.31 2.90 -1.57
N ALA A 55 -5.65 4.13 -1.17
CA ALA A 55 -5.52 5.32 -2.03
C ALA A 55 -4.06 5.64 -2.36
N LEU A 56 -3.16 5.56 -1.37
CA LEU A 56 -1.73 5.81 -1.56
C LEU A 56 -1.12 4.82 -2.56
N ALA A 57 -1.45 3.53 -2.46
CA ALA A 57 -0.93 2.52 -3.37
C ALA A 57 -1.38 2.75 -4.81
N VAL A 58 -2.64 3.15 -5.03
CA VAL A 58 -3.13 3.54 -6.36
C VAL A 58 -2.37 4.75 -6.88
N ARG A 59 -2.18 5.80 -6.05
CA ARG A 59 -1.41 6.99 -6.42
C ARG A 59 0.01 6.63 -6.84
N MET A 60 0.71 5.85 -6.02
CA MET A 60 2.08 5.40 -6.30
C MET A 60 2.17 4.58 -7.60
N ALA A 61 1.18 3.72 -7.86
CA ALA A 61 1.14 2.94 -9.10
C ALA A 61 0.94 3.82 -10.34
N CYS A 62 0.05 4.82 -10.26
CA CYS A 62 -0.19 5.78 -11.34
C CYS A 62 1.03 6.70 -11.58
N GLU A 63 1.71 7.13 -10.52
CA GLU A 63 2.89 8.00 -10.58
C GLU A 63 4.18 7.24 -10.94
N GLY A 64 4.17 5.91 -10.91
CA GLY A 64 5.38 5.10 -11.09
C GLY A 64 6.38 5.25 -9.94
N THR A 65 5.89 5.58 -8.75
CA THR A 65 6.68 5.80 -7.54
C THR A 65 7.32 4.49 -7.09
N ALA A 66 8.61 4.53 -6.76
CA ALA A 66 9.36 3.35 -6.36
C ALA A 66 8.95 2.86 -4.96
N PRO A 67 8.98 1.55 -4.69
CA PRO A 67 8.76 1.04 -3.34
C PRO A 67 9.88 1.53 -2.42
N GLY A 68 9.54 1.91 -1.20
CA GLY A 68 10.50 2.39 -0.20
C GLY A 68 11.02 3.82 -0.44
N SER A 69 10.46 4.57 -1.40
CA SER A 69 10.87 5.96 -1.65
C SER A 69 10.20 6.99 -0.73
N LEU A 70 9.11 6.62 -0.04
CA LEU A 70 8.44 7.49 0.92
C LEU A 70 9.04 7.30 2.31
N SER A 71 9.34 8.40 2.99
CA SER A 71 9.78 8.38 4.39
C SER A 71 8.62 8.06 5.31
N LEU A 72 8.93 7.63 6.54
CA LEU A 72 7.90 7.37 7.54
C LEU A 72 7.13 8.66 7.87
N GLU A 73 7.83 9.78 7.97
CA GLU A 73 7.24 11.10 8.25
C GLU A 73 6.28 11.54 7.15
N GLU A 74 6.63 11.30 5.87
CA GLU A 74 5.73 11.58 4.74
C GLU A 74 4.46 10.72 4.81
N ILE A 75 4.61 9.44 5.18
CA ILE A 75 3.48 8.51 5.32
C ILE A 75 2.57 8.94 6.48
N GLU A 76 3.14 9.28 7.63
CA GLU A 76 2.41 9.72 8.83
C GLU A 76 1.68 11.06 8.58
N ALA A 77 2.35 12.02 7.96
CA ALA A 77 1.73 13.30 7.59
C ALA A 77 0.58 13.11 6.59
N GLY A 78 0.77 12.25 5.59
CA GLY A 78 -0.28 11.91 4.62
C GLY A 78 -1.48 11.22 5.26
N LEU A 79 -1.27 10.30 6.20
CA LEU A 79 -2.35 9.65 6.95
C LEU A 79 -3.13 10.67 7.80
N ALA A 80 -2.43 11.53 8.53
CA ALA A 80 -3.07 12.56 9.35
C ALA A 80 -3.89 13.55 8.51
N ALA A 81 -3.43 13.90 7.31
CA ALA A 81 -4.18 14.74 6.37
C ALA A 81 -5.41 14.01 5.80
N PHE A 82 -5.29 12.71 5.53
CA PHE A 82 -6.40 11.89 5.03
C PHE A 82 -7.54 11.75 6.04
N GLU A 83 -7.23 11.64 7.34
CA GLU A 83 -8.24 11.55 8.40
C GLU A 83 -9.04 12.86 8.63
N GLN A 84 -8.52 13.99 8.14
CA GLN A 84 -9.16 15.31 8.25
C GLN A 84 -10.03 15.67 7.05
N ALA A 85 -9.98 14.87 5.98
CA ALA A 85 -10.73 15.09 4.73
C ALA A 85 -12.10 14.42 4.76
#